data_AF-A0A4U6THN4-F1
#
_entry.id   AF-A0A4U6THN4-F1
#
_cell.length_a   1.000
_cell.length_b   1.000
_cell.length_c   1.000
_cell.angle_alpha   90.00
_cell.angle_beta   90.00
_cell.angle_gamma   90.00
#
_symmetry.space_group_name_H-M   'P 1'
#
loop_
_entity.id
_entity.type
_entity.pdbx_description
1 polymer ?
#
loop_
_entity_poly.entity_id
_entity_poly.type
_entity_poly.pdbx_seq_one_letter_code
_entity_poly.pdbx_strand_id
1 'polypeptide(L)' 'MVAVKKLFISESFTDKQFLDEVACLKRVKHKSIVKYIGYCADTQGYLMEVDGEERIVEVPQRLLCFEYVPNGSLHH' A
#
# COMPACT_ATOMS: atom_id res chain seq x y z
N MET A 1 -6.55 0.52 16.44
CA MET A 1 -6.12 1.47 15.40
C MET A 1 -5.22 0.74 14.41
N VAL A 2 -5.10 1.24 13.17
CA VAL A 2 -4.34 0.61 12.07
C VAL A 2 -3.38 1.64 11.49
N ALA A 3 -2.14 1.22 11.23
CA ALA A 3 -1.19 1.99 10.44
C ALA A 3 -1.28 1.56 8.97
N VAL A 4 -1.42 2.52 8.05
CA VAL A 4 -1.58 2.24 6.62
C VAL A 4 -0.37 2.78 5.86
N LYS A 5 0.32 1.92 5.13
CA LYS A 5 1.39 2.29 4.21
C LYS A 5 0.84 2.29 2.79
N LYS A 6 0.76 3.48 2.18
CA LYS A 6 0.42 3.64 0.76
C LYS A 6 1.66 3.41 -0.09
N LEU A 7 1.53 2.55 -1.09
CA LEU A 7 2.55 2.26 -2.07
C LEU A 7 2.15 2.92 -3.39
N PHE A 8 3.10 3.60 -4.02
CA PHE A 8 2.92 4.21 -5.33
C PHE A 8 3.43 3.22 -6.37
N ILE A 9 2.52 2.74 -7.21
CA ILE A 9 2.89 1.99 -8.41
C ILE A 9 3.59 2.97 -9.36
N SER A 10 4.78 2.59 -9.80
CA SER A 10 5.60 3.35 -10.74
C SER A 10 6.31 2.37 -11.67
N GLU A 11 7.08 2.86 -12.63
CA GLU A 11 7.91 1.99 -13.48
C GLU A 11 8.84 1.07 -12.67
N SER A 12 9.27 1.49 -11.47
CA SER A 12 10.14 0.73 -10.58
C SER A 12 9.40 -0.14 -9.55
N PHE A 13 8.08 0.04 -9.39
CA PHE A 13 7.26 -0.71 -8.46
C PHE A 13 5.96 -1.19 -9.11
N THR A 14 5.95 -2.46 -9.47
CA THR A 14 4.90 -3.15 -10.22
C THR A 14 3.91 -3.88 -9.30
N ASP A 15 2.75 -4.25 -9.84
CA ASP A 15 1.77 -5.08 -9.13
C ASP A 15 2.34 -6.45 -8.71
N LYS A 16 3.31 -6.99 -9.46
CA LYS A 16 4.02 -8.20 -9.06
C LYS A 16 4.81 -7.98 -7.77
N GLN A 17 5.57 -6.90 -7.67
CA GLN A 17 6.33 -6.57 -6.45
C GLN A 17 5.40 -6.32 -5.26
N PHE A 18 4.24 -5.70 -5.49
CA PHE A 18 3.21 -5.57 -4.46
C PHE A 18 2.74 -6.95 -3.95
N LEU A 19 2.42 -7.88 -4.84
CA LEU A 19 1.98 -9.22 -4.46
C LEU A 19 3.07 -10.02 -3.76
N ASP A 20 4.33 -9.88 -4.19
CA ASP A 20 5.48 -10.53 -3.55
C ASP A 20 5.66 -10.02 -2.11
N GLU A 21 5.52 -8.72 -1.88
CA GLU A 21 5.53 -8.10 -0.54
C GLU A 21 4.39 -8.62 0.33
N VAL A 22 3.15 -8.65 -0.19
CA VAL A 22 1.99 -9.21 0.52
C VAL A 22 2.22 -10.68 0.88
N ALA A 23 2.76 -11.48 -0.05
CA ALA A 23 3.06 -12.89 0.19
C ALA A 23 4.12 -13.06 1.29
N CYS A 24 5.15 -12.20 1.31
CA CYS A 24 6.16 -12.18 2.36
C CYS A 24 5.54 -11.85 3.72
N LEU A 25 4.82 -10.73 3.81
CA LEU A 25 4.20 -10.24 5.04
C LEU A 25 3.19 -11.22 5.64
N LYS A 26 2.45 -11.96 4.80
CA LYS A 26 1.54 -13.02 5.25
C LYS A 26 2.26 -14.16 6.00
N ARG A 27 3.51 -14.46 5.66
CA ARG A 27 4.29 -15.54 6.30
C ARG A 27 4.96 -15.10 7.59
N VAL A 28 5.25 -13.81 7.73
CA VAL A 28 5.99 -13.27 8.87
C VAL A 28 5.05 -13.10 10.07
N LYS A 29 5.28 -13.89 11.12
CA LYS A 29 4.55 -13.77 12.39
C LYS A 29 5.51 -13.95 13.56
N HIS A 30 5.83 -12.86 14.24
CA HIS A 30 6.72 -12.88 15.40
C HIS A 30 6.35 -11.78 16.40
N LYS A 31 6.57 -12.02 17.70
CA LYS A 31 6.18 -11.10 18.79
C LYS A 31 6.85 -9.72 18.75
N SER A 32 8.00 -9.62 18.07
CA SER A 32 8.81 -8.40 17.98
C SER A 32 8.73 -7.74 16.59
N ILE A 33 7.85 -8.23 15.71
CA ILE A 33 7.61 -7.65 14.40
C ILE A 33 6.20 -7.06 14.42
N VAL A 34 6.05 -5.83 13.93
CA VAL A 34 4.75 -5.18 13.81
C VAL A 34 3.82 -6.05 12.97
N LYS A 35 2.70 -6.45 13.55
CA LYS A 35 1.76 -7.38 12.94
C LYS A 35 1.16 -6.79 11.67
N TYR A 36 1.34 -7.52 10.58
CA TYR A 36 0.59 -7.31 9.36
C TYR A 36 -0.87 -7.76 9.53
N ILE A 37 -1.82 -6.91 9.11
CA ILE A 37 -3.27 -7.14 9.23
C ILE A 37 -3.86 -7.54 7.88
N GLY A 38 -3.44 -6.88 6.79
CA GLY A 38 -4.01 -7.11 5.47
C GLY A 38 -3.57 -6.05 4.45
N TYR A 39 -4.21 -6.04 3.30
CA TYR A 39 -3.94 -5.09 2.23
C TYR A 39 -5.23 -4.59 1.59
N CYS A 40 -5.14 -3.47 0.89
CA CYS A 40 -6.14 -3.02 -0.06
C CYS A 40 -5.47 -2.92 -1.43
N ALA A 41 -6.06 -3.58 -2.43
CA ALA A 41 -5.69 -3.46 -3.83
C ALA A 41 -6.95 -3.06 -4.59
N ASP A 42 -7.06 -1.76 -4.84
CA ASP A 42 -8.22 -1.15 -5.49
C ASP A 42 -7.75 -0.32 -6.68
N THR A 43 -8.58 -0.14 -7.68
CA THR A 43 -8.29 0.73 -8.83
C THR A 43 -9.48 1.65 -9.00
N GLN A 44 -9.25 2.94 -8.81
CA GLN A 44 -10.30 3.95 -8.84
C GLN A 44 -10.19 4.77 -10.12
N GLY A 45 -11.32 4.96 -10.80
CA GLY A 45 -11.43 5.88 -11.93
C GLY A 45 -11.67 7.30 -11.44
N TYR A 46 -10.83 8.23 -11.87
CA TYR A 46 -11.00 9.66 -11.60
C TYR A 46 -11.21 10.41 -12.92
N LEU A 47 -12.18 11.32 -12.96
CA LEU A 47 -12.29 12.26 -14.07
C LEU A 47 -11.18 13.31 -13.91
N MET A 48 -10.25 13.36 -14.87
CA MET A 48 -9.07 14.22 -14.85
C MET A 48 -8.88 14.87 -16.21
N GLU A 49 -8.42 16.12 -16.22
CA GLU A 49 -7.97 16.77 -17.45
C GLU A 49 -6.60 16.21 -17.85
N VAL A 50 -6.51 15.64 -19.05
CA VAL A 50 -5.28 15.11 -19.65
C VAL A 50 -5.19 15.66 -21.06
N ASP A 51 -4.13 16.41 -21.35
CA ASP A 51 -3.90 17.06 -22.64
C ASP A 51 -5.06 17.99 -23.08
N GLY A 52 -5.74 18.64 -22.12
CA GLY A 52 -6.84 19.57 -22.37
C GLY A 52 -8.21 18.90 -22.57
N GLU A 53 -8.32 17.58 -22.39
CA GLU A 53 -9.57 16.83 -22.45
C GLU A 53 -9.87 16.13 -21.12
N GLU A 54 -11.15 16.12 -20.70
CA GLU A 54 -11.57 15.32 -19.56
C GLU A 54 -11.58 13.83 -19.92
N ARG A 55 -10.84 13.04 -19.16
CA ARG A 55 -10.75 11.58 -19.32
C ARG A 55 -10.90 10.89 -17.98
N ILE A 56 -11.50 9.70 -18.00
CA ILE A 56 -11.45 8.81 -16.85
C ILE A 56 -10.07 8.17 -16.83
N VAL A 57 -9.30 8.47 -15.78
CA VAL A 57 -7.98 7.91 -15.54
C VAL A 57 -8.07 6.90 -14.40
N GLU A 58 -7.68 5.67 -14.67
CA GLU A 58 -7.59 4.62 -13.66
C GLU A 58 -6.32 4.79 -12.83
N VAL A 59 -6.48 4.97 -11.52
CA VAL A 59 -5.37 5.14 -10.58
C VAL A 59 -5.39 3.98 -9.57
N PRO A 60 -4.39 3.08 -9.62
CA PRO A 60 -4.29 1.99 -8.68
C PRO A 60 -3.94 2.50 -7.27
N GLN A 61 -4.70 2.05 -6.28
CA GLN A 61 -4.38 2.17 -4.86
C GLN A 61 -3.84 0.83 -4.35
N ARG A 62 -2.64 0.87 -3.78
CA ARG A 62 -2.00 -0.28 -3.14
C ARG A 62 -1.63 0.09 -1.72
N LEU A 63 -2.33 -0.51 -0.75
CA LEU A 63 -2.18 -0.21 0.67
C LEU A 63 -1.79 -1.46 1.43
N LEU A 64 -0.87 -1.31 2.38
CA LEU A 64 -0.54 -2.33 3.37
C LEU A 64 -0.98 -1.86 4.75
N CYS A 65 -1.70 -2.72 5.47
CA CYS A 65 -2.29 -2.41 6.77
C CYS A 65 -1.57 -3.19 7.87
N PHE A 66 -1.13 -2.47 8.90
CA PHE A 66 -0.40 -3.00 10.05
C PHE A 66 -1.09 -2.60 11.34
N GLU A 67 -0.81 -3.33 12.42
CA GLU A 67 -1.16 -2.84 13.75
C GLU A 67 -0.47 -1.51 14.03
N TYR A 68 -1.20 -0.60 14.65
CA TYR A 68 -0.64 0.67 15.08
C TYR A 68 0.13 0.48 16.38
N VAL A 69 1.40 0.92 16.41
CA VAL A 69 2.26 0.91 17.60
C VAL A 69 2.43 2.33 18.12
N PRO A 70 1.95 2.65 19.34
CA PRO A 70 1.84 4.04 19.81
C PRO A 70 3.17 4.72 20.11
N ASN A 71 4.22 3.95 20.41
CA ASN A 71 5.53 4.50 20.81
C ASN A 71 6.47 4.79 19.63
N GLY A 72 6.00 4.64 18.39
CA GLY A 72 6.76 5.00 17.20
C GLY A 72 8.06 4.20 17.00
N SER A 73 8.97 4.77 16.20
CA SER A 73 10.28 4.20 15.91
C SER A 73 11.27 4.46 17.05
N LEU A 74 12.26 3.59 17.22
CA LEU A 74 13.33 3.73 18.21
C LEU A 74 14.39 4.78 17.82
N HIS A 75 14.44 5.18 16.54
CA HIS A 75 15.36 6.21 16.07
C HIS A 75 14.78 7.59 16.41
N HIS A 76 15.33 8.17 17.48
CA HIS A 76 15.16 9.56 17.90
C HIS A 76 16.48 10.32 17.71
#